data_AF-A0A7S7Q303-F1
#
_entry.id   AF-A0A7S7Q303-F1
#
_cell.length_a   1.000
_cell.length_b   1.000
_cell.length_c   1.000
_cell.angle_alpha   90.00
_cell.angle_beta   90.00
_cell.angle_gamma   90.00
#
_symmetry.space_group_name_H-M   'P 1'
#
loop_
_entity.id
_entity.type
_entity.pdbx_description
1 polymer ?
#
loop_
_entity_poly.entity_id
_entity_poly.type
_entity_poly.pdbx_seq_one_letter_code
_entity_poly.pdbx_strand_id
1 'polypeptide(L)' 'MTARHRFKHVETLEARLAAEAERLREQASSLPPGVAREEMLRKARQAEAGSQMSEWLRSPGLQPPD' A
#
# COMPACT_ATOMS: atom_id res chain seq x y z
N MET A 1 17.31 25.44 -6.41
CA MET A 1 16.34 24.92 -5.43
C MET A 1 15.27 24.14 -6.17
N THR A 2 15.19 22.82 -5.98
CA THR A 2 14.18 21.97 -6.63
C THR A 2 12.81 22.25 -6.03
N ALA A 3 11.84 22.64 -6.88
CA ALA A 3 10.47 22.87 -6.44
C ALA A 3 9.84 21.53 -6.03
N ARG A 4 9.42 21.42 -4.76
CA ARG A 4 8.68 20.25 -4.27
C ARG A 4 7.26 20.30 -4.83
N HIS A 5 6.90 19.32 -5.65
CA HIS A 5 5.56 19.21 -6.22
C HIS A 5 4.58 18.74 -5.14
N ARG A 6 4.06 19.68 -4.34
CA ARG A 6 3.16 19.38 -3.22
C ARG A 6 1.75 19.15 -3.75
N PHE A 7 1.45 17.92 -4.13
CA PHE A 7 0.10 17.51 -4.49
C PHE A 7 -0.77 17.38 -3.23
N LYS A 8 -1.96 17.99 -3.21
CA LYS A 8 -2.90 17.82 -2.11
C LYS A 8 -3.68 16.53 -2.31
N HIS A 9 -3.34 15.51 -1.52
CA HIS A 9 -4.15 14.30 -1.45
C HIS A 9 -5.36 14.57 -0.55
N VAL A 10 -6.56 14.29 -1.07
CA VAL A 10 -7.83 14.37 -0.33
C VAL A 10 -7.96 13.17 0.63
N GLU A 11 -7.49 12.02 0.17
CA GLU A 11 -7.47 10.76 0.93
C GLU A 11 -6.10 10.54 1.59
N THR A 12 -6.10 9.83 2.72
CA THR A 12 -4.86 9.44 3.40
C THR A 12 -4.03 8.51 2.52
N LEU A 13 -2.73 8.42 2.81
CA LEU A 13 -1.85 7.51 2.07
C LEU A 13 -2.32 6.06 2.21
N GLU A 14 -2.75 5.69 3.42
CA GLU A 14 -3.21 4.36 3.78
C GLU A 14 -4.47 3.97 3.00
N ALA A 15 -5.46 4.88 2.92
CA ALA A 15 -6.69 4.64 2.17
C ALA A 15 -6.41 4.41 0.68
N ARG A 16 -5.50 5.19 0.10
CA ARG A 16 -5.11 5.05 -1.31
C ARG A 16 -4.38 3.74 -1.57
N LEU A 17 -3.51 3.32 -0.65
CA LEU A 17 -2.79 2.05 -0.76
C LEU A 17 -3.74 0.86 -0.60
N ALA A 18 -4.73 0.93 0.29
CA ALA A 18 -5.76 -0.09 0.42
C ALA A 18 -6.61 -0.21 -0.85
N ALA A 19 -7.05 0.92 -1.42
CA ALA A 19 -7.79 0.92 -2.68
C ALA A 19 -6.96 0.34 -3.85
N GLU A 20 -5.67 0.65 -3.90
CA GLU A 20 -4.76 0.11 -4.92
C GLU A 20 -4.54 -1.40 -4.76
N ALA A 21 -4.44 -1.89 -3.52
CA ALA A 21 -4.34 -3.32 -3.25
C ALA A 21 -5.53 -4.11 -3.81
N GLU A 22 -6.75 -3.62 -3.59
CA GLU A 22 -7.96 -4.24 -4.11
C GLU A 22 -7.99 -4.24 -5.65
N ARG A 23 -7.66 -3.11 -6.29
CA ARG A 23 -7.54 -3.04 -7.75
C ARG A 23 -6.52 -4.01 -8.32
N LEU A 24 -5.38 -4.20 -7.64
CA LEU A 24 -4.34 -5.13 -8.06
C LEU A 24 -4.78 -6.59 -7.90
N ARG A 25 -5.61 -6.90 -6.89
CA ARG A 25 -6.22 -8.23 -6.76
C ARG A 25 -7.24 -8.50 -7.84
N GLU A 26 -8.10 -7.53 -8.15
CA GLU A 26 -9.07 -7.64 -9.24
C GLU A 26 -8.34 -7.89 -10.57
N GLN A 27 -7.27 -7.15 -10.85
CA GLN A 27 -6.42 -7.40 -12.02
C GLN A 27 -5.75 -8.78 -11.98
N ALA A 28 -5.25 -9.22 -10.84
CA ALA A 28 -4.70 -10.56 -10.71
C ALA A 28 -5.75 -11.67 -10.89
N SER A 29 -7.02 -11.40 -10.58
CA SER A 29 -8.11 -12.36 -10.74
C SER A 29 -8.51 -12.58 -12.19
N SER A 30 -8.32 -11.57 -13.05
CA SER A 30 -8.62 -11.66 -14.49
C SER A 30 -7.47 -12.25 -15.31
N LEU A 31 -6.27 -12.36 -14.73
CA LEU A 31 -5.10 -12.95 -15.39
C LEU A 31 -5.05 -14.47 -15.21
N PRO A 32 -4.57 -15.22 -16.22
CA PRO A 32 -4.30 -16.64 -16.06
C PRO A 32 -3.16 -16.87 -15.05
N PRO A 33 -3.06 -18.08 -14.47
CA PRO A 33 -1.93 -18.45 -13.64
C PRO A 33 -0.60 -18.26 -14.38
N GLY A 34 0.35 -17.58 -13.74
CA GLY A 34 1.67 -17.29 -14.31
C GLY A 34 2.31 -16.06 -13.68
N VAL A 35 3.49 -15.71 -14.20
CA VAL A 35 4.35 -14.65 -13.65
C VAL A 35 3.63 -13.30 -13.57
N ALA A 36 2.85 -12.93 -14.59
CA ALA A 36 2.11 -11.67 -14.60
C ALA A 36 1.08 -11.57 -13.45
N ARG A 37 0.35 -12.66 -13.20
CA ARG A 37 -0.59 -12.74 -12.06
C ARG A 37 0.14 -12.65 -10.73
N GLU A 38 1.25 -13.35 -10.59
CA GLU A 38 2.05 -13.32 -9.36
C GLU A 38 2.65 -11.95 -9.07
N GLU A 39 3.08 -11.22 -10.10
CA GLU A 39 3.56 -9.85 -9.97
C GLU A 39 2.47 -8.90 -9.48
N MET A 40 1.25 -9.00 -10.03
CA MET A 40 0.11 -8.21 -9.56
C MET A 40 -0.22 -8.53 -8.09
N LEU A 41 -0.24 -9.81 -7.72
CA LEU A 41 -0.45 -10.23 -6.33
C LEU A 41 0.68 -9.75 -5.41
N ARG A 42 1.93 -9.73 -5.88
CA ARG A 42 3.08 -9.21 -5.11
C ARG A 42 2.91 -7.73 -4.84
N LYS A 43 2.53 -6.95 -5.85
CA LYS A 43 2.25 -5.51 -5.69
C LYS A 43 1.07 -5.27 -4.77
N ALA A 44 -0.01 -6.07 -4.88
CA ALA A 44 -1.17 -5.97 -3.99
C ALA A 44 -0.75 -6.12 -2.52
N ARG A 45 0.03 -7.17 -2.21
CA ARG A 45 0.54 -7.40 -0.85
C ARG A 45 1.41 -6.24 -0.33
N GLN A 46 2.24 -5.65 -1.19
CA GLN A 46 3.05 -4.48 -0.80
C GLN A 46 2.18 -3.27 -0.48
N ALA A 47 1.14 -3.03 -1.27
CA ALA A 47 0.20 -1.94 -1.03
C ALA A 47 -0.59 -2.16 0.27
N GLU A 48 -1.04 -3.38 0.56
CA GLU A 48 -1.68 -3.70 1.84
C GLU A 48 -0.76 -3.47 3.03
N ALA A 49 0.46 -4.01 2.98
CA ALA A 49 1.44 -3.80 4.04
C ALA A 49 1.71 -2.30 4.25
N GLY A 50 1.82 -1.55 3.16
CA GLY A 50 1.94 -0.09 3.20
C GLY A 50 0.77 0.61 3.87
N SER A 51 -0.46 0.15 3.64
CA SER A 51 -1.67 0.71 4.27
C SER A 51 -1.72 0.50 5.78
N GLN A 52 -1.13 -0.59 6.28
CA GLN A 52 -1.10 -0.94 7.71
C GLN A 52 0.13 -0.42 8.45
N MET A 53 1.18 -0.02 7.72
CA MET A 53 2.49 0.32 8.29
C MET A 53 2.43 1.43 9.33
N SER A 54 1.59 2.44 9.09
CA SER A 54 1.34 3.52 10.04
C SER A 54 0.76 3.04 11.36
N GLU A 55 -0.10 2.02 11.36
CA GLU A 55 -0.65 1.42 12.57
C GLU A 55 0.42 0.64 13.33
N TRP A 56 1.23 -0.16 12.63
CA TRP A 56 2.33 -0.90 13.25
C TRP A 56 3.34 0.02 13.93
N LEU A 57 3.73 1.12 13.29
CA LEU A 57 4.66 2.10 13.85
C LEU A 57 4.11 2.83 15.10
N ARG A 58 2.80 2.83 15.29
CA ARG A 58 2.13 3.41 16.47
C ARG A 58 1.86 2.38 17.56
N SER A 59 2.19 1.11 17.36
CA SER A 59 1.96 0.06 18.35
C SER A 59 2.82 0.29 19.60
N PRO A 60 2.24 0.21 20.82
CA PRO A 60 2.96 0.49 22.07
C PRO A 60 4.21 -0.36 22.28
N GLY A 61 4.23 -1.59 21.76
CA GLY A 61 5.40 -2.49 21.87
C GLY A 61 6.59 -2.09 20.98
N LEU A 62 6.41 -1.13 20.07
CA LEU A 62 7.45 -0.60 19.18
C LEU A 62 7.84 0.84 19.52
N GLN A 63 7.15 1.48 20.47
CA GLN A 63 7.52 2.80 20.98
C GLN A 63 8.49 2.64 22.16
N PRO A 64 9.52 3.49 22.26
CA PRO A 64 10.37 3.51 23.45
C PRO A 64 9.53 3.89 24.67
N PRO A 65 9.78 3.29 25.86
CA PRO A 65 9.11 3.68 27.09
C PRO A 65 9.45 5.14 27.46
N ASP A 66 8.46 5.84 28.01
CA ASP A 66 8.59 7.22 28.52
C ASP A 66 9.58 7.34 29.69
#